data_AF-A0A9D9DV78-F1
#
_entry.id   AF-A0A9D9DV78-F1
#
_cell.length_a   1.000
_cell.length_b   1.000
_cell.length_c   1.000
_cell.angle_alpha   90.00
_cell.angle_beta   90.00
_cell.angle_gamma   90.00
#
_symmetry.space_group_name_H-M   'P 1'
#
loop_
_entity.id
_entity.type
_entity.pdbx_description
1 polymer ?
#
loop_
_entity_poly.entity_id
_entity_poly.type
_entity_poly.pdbx_seq_one_letter_code
_entity_poly.pdbx_strand_id
1 'polypeptide(L)' 'MKKDKVICKCYNITVKKIIKAVEGGVTDWKELKKELKIATDCKKCKEHAKGVFKDILEEYK' A
#
# COMPACT_ATOMS: atom_id res chain seq x y z
N MET A 1 -0.11 13.87 2.43
CA MET A 1 -0.50 12.68 3.21
C MET A 1 0.44 12.42 4.40
N LYS A 2 -0.04 11.86 5.53
CA LYS A 2 0.83 11.39 6.63
C LYS A 2 1.50 10.05 6.27
N LYS A 3 2.80 10.06 5.97
CA LYS A 3 3.58 8.90 5.49
C LYS A 3 3.71 7.77 6.54
N ASP A 4 3.61 8.09 7.82
CA ASP A 4 3.78 7.15 8.93
C ASP A 4 2.49 6.42 9.35
N LYS A 5 1.37 6.70 8.69
CA LYS A 5 0.10 6.02 8.98
C LYS A 5 0.22 4.53 8.68
N VAL A 6 -0.06 3.68 9.67
CA VAL A 6 -0.12 2.22 9.50
C VAL A 6 -1.41 1.86 8.76
N ILE A 7 -1.27 1.18 7.63
CA ILE A 7 -2.37 0.68 6.80
C ILE A 7 -2.69 -0.76 7.16
N CYS A 8 -1.67 -1.61 7.28
CA CYS A 8 -1.84 -3.01 7.67
C CYS A 8 -1.18 -3.24 9.03
N LYS A 9 -1.99 -3.51 10.06
CA LYS A 9 -1.48 -3.90 11.38
C LYS A 9 -0.86 -5.31 11.38
N CYS A 10 -1.41 -6.22 10.57
CA CYS A 10 -0.99 -7.62 10.48
C CYS A 10 0.50 -7.77 10.05
N TYR A 11 0.96 -6.92 9.14
CA TYR A 11 2.35 -6.92 8.63
C TYR A 11 3.11 -5.60 8.90
N ASN A 12 2.57 -4.76 9.78
CA ASN A 12 3.06 -3.41 10.07
C ASN A 12 3.47 -2.62 8.81
N ILE A 13 2.53 -2.54 7.85
CA ILE A 13 2.72 -1.83 6.58
C ILE A 13 2.21 -0.40 6.74
N THR A 14 3.06 0.58 6.46
CA THR A 14 2.76 2.01 6.51
C THR A 14 2.57 2.59 5.11
N VAL A 15 1.99 3.79 5.03
CA VAL A 15 1.87 4.57 3.78
C VAL A 15 3.25 4.72 3.12
N LYS A 16 4.29 5.03 3.89
CA LYS A 16 5.68 5.13 3.40
C LYS A 16 6.16 3.87 2.67
N LYS A 17 5.78 2.67 3.14
CA LYS A 17 6.13 1.43 2.45
C LYS A 17 5.42 1.30 1.10
N ILE A 18 4.15 1.72 1.02
CA ILE A 18 3.39 1.73 -0.24
C ILE A 18 4.01 2.73 -1.22
N ILE A 19 4.39 3.92 -0.75
CA ILE A 19 5.08 4.92 -1.58
C ILE A 19 6.39 4.35 -2.13
N LYS A 20 7.23 3.74 -1.27
CA LYS A 20 8.48 3.12 -1.72
C LYS A 20 8.28 2.04 -2.78
N ALA A 21 7.19 1.27 -2.68
CA ALA A 21 6.84 0.28 -3.68
C ALA A 21 6.51 0.95 -5.03
N VAL A 22 5.68 2.00 -5.00
CA VAL A 22 5.32 2.79 -6.19
C VAL A 22 6.55 3.45 -6.82
N GLU A 23 7.44 4.03 -6.00
CA GLU A 23 8.75 4.56 -6.42
C GLU A 23 9.65 3.48 -7.03
N GLY A 24 9.52 2.23 -6.57
CA GLY A 24 10.18 1.07 -7.14
C GLY A 24 9.58 0.57 -8.46
N GLY A 25 8.52 1.21 -8.97
CA GLY A 25 7.86 0.86 -10.22
C GLY A 25 6.57 0.04 -10.06
N VAL A 26 6.10 -0.16 -8.82
CA VAL A 26 4.85 -0.89 -8.57
C VAL A 26 3.65 -0.04 -8.97
N THR A 27 3.03 -0.37 -10.09
CA THR A 27 1.84 0.30 -10.63
C THR A 27 0.56 -0.51 -10.47
N ASP A 28 0.67 -1.80 -10.14
CA ASP A 28 -0.46 -2.70 -10.01
C ASP A 28 -0.70 -3.17 -8.57
N TRP A 29 -1.98 -3.33 -8.21
CA TRP A 29 -2.38 -3.81 -6.90
C TRP A 29 -1.91 -5.24 -6.61
N LYS A 30 -1.80 -6.10 -7.63
CA LYS A 30 -1.27 -7.46 -7.46
C LYS A 30 0.22 -7.45 -7.11
N GLU A 31 1.00 -6.59 -7.75
CA GLU A 31 2.43 -6.40 -7.49
C GLU A 31 2.63 -5.88 -6.05
N LEU A 32 1.89 -4.83 -5.66
CA LEU A 32 1.95 -4.27 -4.32
C LEU A 32 1.64 -5.31 -3.23
N LYS A 33 0.64 -6.16 -3.49
CA LYS A 33 0.30 -7.27 -2.59
C LYS A 33 1.41 -8.30 -2.46
N LYS A 34 2.08 -8.66 -3.55
CA LYS A 34 3.20 -9.60 -3.51
C LYS A 34 4.37 -9.01 -2.74
N GLU A 35 4.69 -7.75 -2.99
CA GLU A 35 5.84 -7.07 -2.40
C GLU A 35 5.64 -6.80 -0.90
N LEU A 36 4.50 -6.22 -0.51
CA LEU A 36 4.24 -5.80 0.86
C LEU A 36 3.46 -6.83 1.69
N LYS A 37 3.03 -7.93 1.07
CA LYS A 37 2.11 -8.92 1.68
C LYS A 37 0.86 -8.28 2.29
N ILE A 38 0.43 -7.15 1.75
CA ILE A 38 -0.70 -6.40 2.28
C ILE A 38 -2.02 -7.10 1.93
N ALA A 39 -2.94 -7.20 2.90
CA ALA A 39 -4.24 -7.83 2.72
C ALA A 39 -4.20 -9.31 2.24
N THR A 40 -3.18 -10.07 2.64
CA THR A 40 -3.08 -11.53 2.41
C THR A 40 -3.73 -12.33 3.54
N ASP A 41 -3.41 -11.99 4.80
CA ASP A 41 -3.93 -12.65 6.01
C ASP A 41 -5.35 -12.22 6.37
N CYS A 42 -5.45 -11.11 7.11
CA CYS A 42 -6.65 -10.68 7.78
C CYS A 42 -7.63 -9.98 6.82
N LYS A 43 -7.13 -9.50 5.67
CA LYS A 43 -7.86 -8.81 4.58
C LYS A 43 -8.65 -7.54 4.99
N LYS A 44 -8.74 -7.21 6.28
CA LYS A 44 -9.44 -6.02 6.83
C LYS A 44 -8.90 -4.68 6.30
N CYS A 45 -7.62 -4.62 5.98
CA CYS A 45 -6.99 -3.40 5.45
C CYS A 45 -7.19 -3.22 3.94
N LYS A 46 -7.81 -4.18 3.23
CA LYS A 46 -7.86 -4.21 1.75
C LYS A 46 -8.45 -2.93 1.14
N GLU A 47 -9.63 -2.51 1.61
CA GLU A 47 -10.31 -1.34 1.04
C GLU A 47 -9.53 -0.05 1.29
N HIS A 48 -9.15 0.20 2.53
CA HIS A 48 -8.35 1.36 2.91
C HIS A 48 -6.99 1.39 2.19
N ALA A 49 -6.30 0.25 2.09
CA ALA A 49 -5.03 0.14 1.39
C ALA A 49 -5.17 0.39 -0.11
N LYS A 50 -6.26 -0.08 -0.73
CA LYS A 50 -6.52 0.14 -2.16
C LYS A 50 -6.83 1.61 -2.46
N GLY A 51 -7.58 2.28 -1.57
CA GLY A 51 -7.79 3.73 -1.66
C GLY A 51 -6.48 4.51 -1.56
N VAL A 52 -5.69 4.23 -0.54
CA VAL A 52 -4.37 4.87 -0.35
C VAL A 52 -3.43 4.61 -1.54
N PHE A 53 -3.39 3.38 -2.05
CA PHE A 53 -2.58 3.05 -3.22
C PHE A 53 -3.03 3.82 -4.46
N LYS A 54 -4.34 3.97 -4.68
CA LYS A 54 -4.88 4.75 -5.80
C LYS A 54 -4.52 6.24 -5.69
N ASP A 55 -4.69 6.84 -4.51
CA ASP A 55 -4.27 8.22 -4.25
C ASP A 55 -2.78 8.43 -4.56
N ILE A 56 -1.92 7.52 -4.08
CA ILE A 56 -0.47 7.59 -4.32
C ILE A 56 -0.17 7.47 -5.82
N LEU A 57 -0.80 6.54 -6.52
CA LEU A 57 -0.60 6.39 -7.97
C LEU A 57 -1.05 7.62 -8.75
N GLU A 58 -2.08 8.33 -8.29
CA GLU A 58 -2.57 9.56 -8.93
C GLU A 58 -1.62 10.74 -8.69
N GLU A 59 -1.00 10.83 -7.50
CA GLU A 59 0.00 11.87 -7.18
C GLU A 59 1.35 11.65 -7.86
N TYR A 60 1.70 10.41 -8.21
CA TYR A 60 2.97 10.04 -8.87
C TYR A 60 2.85 9.93 -10.41
N LYS A 61 1.69 10.27 -10.99
CA LYS A 61 1.42 10.23 -12.43
C LYS A 61 1.64 11.59 -13.08
#